data_AF-A0A926K806-F1
#
_entry.id   AF-A0A926K806-F1
#
_cell.length_a   1.000
_cell.length_b   1.000
_cell.length_c   1.000
_cell.angle_alpha   90.00
_cell.angle_beta   90.00
_cell.angle_gamma   90.00
#
_symmetry.space_group_name_H-M   'P 1'
#
loop_
_entity.id
_entity.type
_entity.pdbx_description
1 polymer ?
#
loop_
_entity_poly.entity_id
_entity_poly.type
_entity_poly.pdbx_seq_one_letter_code
_entity_poly.pdbx_strand_id
1 'polypeptide(L)'
;MTVEQLRARIAEAERQYEYEAKQARALAAEQRRSLGREKIEAAYMSMDAGKAITEGRWAGFTQSDATAWCWNFFQCEPRGFVHPGSELRIRSMMQLEAGGLPEVFGYPERARALEELGLTPRAYRQHKEALCAPTFSDADVMHK
;
A
#
# COMPACT_ATOMS: atom_id res chain seq x y z
N MET A 1 43.12 22.61 4.50
CA MET A 1 42.25 21.42 4.58
C MET A 1 43.06 20.21 4.18
N THR A 2 43.23 19.24 5.09
CA THR A 2 43.97 18.01 4.82
C THR A 2 43.07 16.95 4.18
N VAL A 3 43.67 15.91 3.59
CA VAL A 3 42.92 14.76 3.04
C VAL A 3 42.08 14.06 4.11
N GLU A 4 42.57 13.99 5.35
CA GLU A 4 41.82 13.44 6.49
C GLU A 4 40.61 14.30 6.88
N GLN A 5 40.77 15.63 6.88
CA GLN A 5 39.66 16.55 7.11
C GLN A 5 38.59 16.45 6.01
N LEU A 6 39.00 16.23 4.75
CA LEU A 6 38.06 16.02 3.65
C LEU A 6 37.30 14.68 3.79
N ARG A 7 38.00 13.59 4.13
CA ARG A 7 37.37 12.28 4.36
C ARG A 7 36.38 12.30 5.52
N ALA A 8 36.72 12.96 6.62
CA ALA A 8 35.82 13.13 7.76
C ALA A 8 34.53 13.88 7.38
N ARG A 9 34.66 14.97 6.59
CA ARG A 9 33.51 15.73 6.09
C ARG A 9 32.63 14.93 5.13
N ILE A 10 33.22 14.10 4.27
CA ILE A 10 32.44 13.21 3.38
C ILE A 10 31.66 12.19 4.22
N ALA A 11 32.29 11.51 5.17
CA ALA A 11 31.63 10.52 6.02
C ALA A 11 30.53 11.13 6.93
N GLU A 12 30.71 12.38 7.37
CA GLU A 12 29.67 13.12 8.09
C GLU A 12 28.49 13.49 7.18
N ALA A 13 28.77 13.96 5.96
CA ALA A 13 27.74 14.26 4.97
C ALA A 13 26.95 13.01 4.55
N GLU A 14 27.61 11.86 4.36
CA GLU A 14 26.97 10.59 4.06
C GLU A 14 26.03 10.14 5.18
N ARG A 15 26.48 10.21 6.45
CA ARG A 15 25.63 9.86 7.60
C ARG A 15 24.44 10.81 7.74
N GLN A 16 24.63 12.10 7.52
CA GLN A 16 23.55 13.08 7.54
C GLN A 16 22.53 12.79 6.44
N TYR A 17 23.00 12.52 5.22
CA TYR A 17 22.15 12.14 4.08
C TYR A 17 21.35 10.87 4.36
N GLU A 18 21.98 9.83 4.89
CA GLU A 18 21.30 8.58 5.25
C GLU A 18 20.24 8.78 6.34
N TYR A 19 20.55 9.61 7.34
CA TYR A 19 19.60 9.96 8.39
C TYR A 19 18.38 10.70 7.83
N GLU A 20 18.61 11.74 7.02
CA GLU A 20 17.54 12.51 6.38
C GLU A 20 16.70 11.64 5.44
N ALA A 21 17.34 10.78 4.63
CA ALA A 21 16.65 9.84 3.77
C ALA A 21 15.78 8.85 4.57
N LYS A 22 16.28 8.35 5.71
CA LYS A 22 15.50 7.48 6.60
C LYS A 22 14.29 8.20 7.21
N GLN A 23 14.46 9.45 7.64
CA GLN A 23 13.37 10.26 8.18
C GLN A 23 12.31 10.56 7.11
N ALA A 24 12.75 10.94 5.91
CA ALA A 24 11.85 11.18 4.77
C ALA A 24 11.04 9.92 4.41
N ARG A 25 11.69 8.74 4.37
CA ARG A 25 11.01 7.45 4.11
C ARG A 25 10.00 7.12 5.21
N ALA A 26 10.35 7.33 6.48
CA ALA A 26 9.45 7.07 7.60
C ALA A 26 8.20 7.98 7.55
N LEU A 27 8.39 9.27 7.25
CA LEU A 27 7.30 10.22 7.09
C LEU A 27 6.39 9.83 5.92
N ALA A 28 6.97 9.51 4.76
CA ALA A 28 6.22 9.09 3.58
C ALA A 28 5.42 7.80 3.84
N ALA A 29 6.00 6.84 4.58
CA ALA A 29 5.29 5.63 4.97
C ALA A 29 4.09 5.93 5.89
N GLU A 30 4.21 6.86 6.83
CA GLU A 30 3.08 7.29 7.66
C GLU A 30 1.99 7.99 6.85
N GLN A 31 2.36 8.88 5.94
CA GLN A 31 1.39 9.55 5.05
C GLN A 31 0.60 8.52 4.23
N ARG A 32 1.27 7.50 3.71
CA ARG A 32 0.60 6.39 3.00
C ARG A 32 -0.33 5.61 3.91
N ARG A 33 0.10 5.29 5.14
CA ARG A 33 -0.75 4.65 6.15
C ARG A 33 -2.00 5.48 6.41
N SER A 34 -1.85 6.78 6.64
CA SER A 34 -2.97 7.69 6.85
C SER A 34 -3.92 7.71 5.66
N LEU A 35 -3.40 7.87 4.44
CA LEU A 35 -4.19 7.87 3.22
C LEU A 35 -5.00 6.58 3.05
N GLY A 36 -4.38 5.41 3.30
CA GLY A 36 -5.09 4.15 3.19
C GLY A 36 -6.21 4.01 4.21
N ARG A 37 -6.05 4.58 5.42
CA ARG A 37 -7.11 4.56 6.46
C ARG A 37 -8.28 5.42 5.99
N GLU A 38 -7.98 6.62 5.54
CA GLU A 38 -8.97 7.55 5.00
C GLU A 38 -9.75 6.94 3.84
N LYS A 39 -9.07 6.31 2.87
CA LYS A 39 -9.72 5.71 1.70
C LYS A 39 -10.59 4.51 2.04
N ILE A 40 -10.17 3.68 2.99
CA ILE A 40 -10.98 2.57 3.49
C ILE A 40 -12.24 3.10 4.19
N GLU A 41 -12.11 4.09 5.06
CA GLU A 41 -13.27 4.67 5.74
C GLU A 41 -14.22 5.36 4.76
N ALA A 42 -13.68 6.11 3.79
CA ALA A 42 -14.48 6.72 2.73
C ALA A 42 -15.26 5.67 1.91
N ALA A 43 -14.68 4.50 1.65
CA ALA A 43 -15.37 3.42 0.95
C ALA A 43 -16.60 2.92 1.73
N TYR A 44 -16.48 2.75 3.06
CA TYR A 44 -17.59 2.34 3.92
C TYR A 44 -18.64 3.44 4.15
N MET A 45 -18.28 4.71 3.98
CA MET A 45 -19.21 5.83 4.10
C MET A 45 -19.88 6.21 2.76
N SER A 46 -19.46 5.60 1.64
CA SER A 46 -20.04 5.87 0.33
C SER A 46 -21.50 5.40 0.23
N MET A 47 -22.30 6.05 -0.61
CA MET A 47 -23.70 5.65 -0.84
C MET A 47 -23.81 4.23 -1.42
N ASP A 48 -22.81 3.82 -2.20
CA ASP A 48 -22.73 2.51 -2.81
C ASP A 48 -22.08 1.45 -1.91
N ALA A 49 -21.69 1.78 -0.68
CA ALA A 49 -20.91 0.90 0.20
C ALA A 49 -21.51 -0.52 0.32
N GLY A 50 -22.82 -0.61 0.54
CA GLY A 50 -23.53 -1.90 0.68
C GLY A 50 -23.95 -2.56 -0.64
N LYS A 51 -23.65 -1.94 -1.79
CA LYS A 51 -24.03 -2.50 -3.10
C LYS A 51 -23.22 -3.76 -3.36
N ALA A 52 -23.91 -4.88 -3.58
CA ALA A 52 -23.27 -6.13 -3.96
C ALA A 52 -22.69 -6.03 -5.37
N ILE A 53 -21.50 -6.59 -5.56
CA ILE A 53 -20.87 -6.80 -6.86
C ILE A 53 -21.39 -8.13 -7.39
N THR A 54 -22.03 -8.10 -8.56
CA THR A 54 -22.66 -9.28 -9.17
C THR A 54 -21.86 -9.87 -10.33
N GLU A 55 -20.90 -9.14 -10.86
CA GLU A 55 -20.12 -9.52 -12.05
C GLU A 55 -18.62 -9.33 -11.80
N GLY A 56 -17.82 -9.99 -12.63
CA GLY A 56 -16.36 -9.90 -12.56
C GLY A 56 -15.76 -10.71 -11.41
N ARG A 57 -14.47 -10.50 -11.16
CA ARG A 57 -13.72 -11.32 -10.19
C ARG A 57 -14.05 -10.97 -8.74
N TRP A 58 -14.53 -9.76 -8.50
CA TRP A 58 -15.03 -9.28 -7.19
C TRP A 58 -16.49 -9.64 -6.93
N ALA A 59 -17.14 -10.43 -7.80
CA ALA A 59 -18.50 -10.89 -7.55
C ALA A 59 -18.61 -11.61 -6.20
N GLY A 60 -19.64 -11.25 -5.43
CA GLY A 60 -19.88 -11.76 -4.08
C GLY A 60 -19.41 -10.83 -2.95
N PHE A 61 -18.60 -9.82 -3.24
CA PHE A 61 -18.24 -8.77 -2.28
C PHE A 61 -19.21 -7.58 -2.34
N THR A 62 -19.19 -6.75 -1.31
CA THR A 62 -19.72 -5.39 -1.38
C THR A 62 -18.72 -4.43 -2.04
N GLN A 63 -19.19 -3.30 -2.58
CA GLN A 63 -18.30 -2.26 -3.12
C GLN A 63 -17.30 -1.74 -2.08
N SER A 64 -17.74 -1.55 -0.83
CA SER A 64 -16.86 -1.08 0.24
C SER A 64 -15.79 -2.11 0.60
N ASP A 65 -16.14 -3.39 0.74
CA ASP A 65 -15.19 -4.43 1.09
C ASP A 65 -14.16 -4.65 -0.02
N ALA A 66 -14.60 -4.73 -1.28
CA ALA A 66 -13.69 -4.88 -2.42
C ALA A 66 -12.71 -3.69 -2.52
N THR A 67 -13.22 -2.47 -2.34
CA THR A 67 -12.38 -1.26 -2.34
C THR A 67 -11.39 -1.27 -1.18
N ALA A 68 -11.84 -1.64 0.01
CA ALA A 68 -11.00 -1.69 1.20
C ALA A 68 -9.90 -2.76 1.08
N TRP A 69 -10.23 -3.93 0.53
CA TRP A 69 -9.26 -4.98 0.22
C TRP A 69 -8.20 -4.50 -0.78
N CYS A 70 -8.60 -3.81 -1.84
CA CYS A 70 -7.66 -3.24 -2.80
C CYS A 70 -6.65 -2.31 -2.10
N TRP A 71 -7.14 -1.32 -1.33
CA TRP A 71 -6.26 -0.41 -0.59
C TRP A 71 -5.30 -1.14 0.37
N ASN A 72 -5.81 -2.15 1.07
CA ASN A 72 -5.00 -3.01 1.93
C ASN A 72 -3.88 -3.72 1.18
N PHE A 73 -4.18 -4.40 0.07
CA PHE A 73 -3.18 -5.19 -0.65
C PHE A 73 -2.14 -4.31 -1.34
N PHE A 74 -2.55 -3.21 -1.96
CA PHE A 74 -1.59 -2.30 -2.58
C PHE A 74 -0.63 -1.71 -1.54
N GLN A 75 -1.10 -1.38 -0.35
CA GLN A 75 -0.23 -0.79 0.67
C GLN A 75 0.60 -1.82 1.44
N CYS A 76 0.01 -2.95 1.80
CA CYS A 76 0.59 -3.90 2.76
C CYS A 76 1.16 -5.18 2.12
N GLU A 77 0.88 -5.46 0.84
CA GLU A 77 1.39 -6.64 0.12
C GLU A 77 2.08 -6.27 -1.22
N PRO A 78 3.07 -5.36 -1.22
CA PRO A 78 3.66 -4.81 -2.45
C PRO A 78 4.40 -5.81 -3.34
N ARG A 79 4.76 -6.97 -2.80
CA ARG A 79 5.44 -8.06 -3.52
C ARG A 79 4.62 -9.34 -3.56
N GLY A 80 3.35 -9.29 -3.14
CA GLY A 80 2.52 -10.50 -3.00
C GLY A 80 2.25 -11.19 -4.34
N PHE A 81 2.04 -10.40 -5.39
CA PHE A 81 1.51 -10.93 -6.65
C PHE A 81 2.08 -10.26 -7.92
N VAL A 82 2.68 -9.08 -7.80
CA VAL A 82 3.30 -8.37 -8.93
C VAL A 82 4.52 -7.58 -8.47
N HIS A 83 5.47 -7.36 -9.37
CA HIS A 83 6.56 -6.42 -9.13
C HIS A 83 6.00 -5.02 -8.84
N PRO A 84 6.47 -4.34 -7.78
CA PRO A 84 5.90 -3.07 -7.40
C PRO A 84 6.02 -1.98 -8.47
N GLY A 85 7.20 -1.81 -9.08
CA GLY A 85 7.38 -0.86 -10.18
C GLY A 85 6.83 -1.31 -11.54
N SER A 86 5.88 -2.24 -11.59
CA SER A 86 5.30 -2.69 -12.87
C SER A 86 4.24 -1.71 -13.36
N GLU A 87 4.19 -1.49 -14.67
CA GLU A 87 3.18 -0.64 -15.32
C GLU A 87 1.76 -1.09 -14.97
N LEU A 88 1.53 -2.41 -14.88
CA LEU A 88 0.23 -2.96 -14.51
C LEU A 88 -0.18 -2.52 -13.09
N ARG A 89 0.74 -2.56 -12.13
CA ARG A 89 0.45 -2.10 -10.76
C ARG A 89 0.16 -0.60 -10.72
N ILE A 90 0.89 0.21 -11.47
CA ILE A 90 0.66 1.66 -11.59
C ILE A 90 -0.75 1.93 -12.14
N ARG A 91 -1.11 1.29 -13.27
CA ARG A 91 -2.45 1.44 -13.87
C ARG A 91 -3.57 1.02 -12.93
N SER A 92 -3.38 -0.08 -12.20
CA SER A 92 -4.39 -0.55 -11.23
C SER A 92 -4.52 0.36 -10.01
N MET A 93 -3.44 1.01 -9.57
CA MET A 93 -3.53 2.07 -8.55
C MET A 93 -4.29 3.28 -9.07
N MET A 94 -4.01 3.74 -10.29
CA MET A 94 -4.74 4.85 -10.90
C MET A 94 -6.24 4.53 -11.03
N GLN A 95 -6.57 3.29 -11.42
CA GLN A 95 -7.96 2.83 -11.48
C GLN A 95 -8.61 2.87 -10.09
N LEU A 96 -7.93 2.39 -9.04
CA LEU A 96 -8.44 2.40 -7.68
C LEU A 96 -8.65 3.83 -7.14
N GLU A 97 -7.71 4.73 -7.42
CA GLU A 97 -7.81 6.14 -7.04
C GLU A 97 -8.96 6.86 -7.73
N ALA A 98 -9.28 6.46 -8.96
CA ALA A 98 -10.46 6.93 -9.70
C ALA A 98 -11.78 6.29 -9.24
N GLY A 99 -11.76 5.41 -8.24
CA GLY A 99 -12.93 4.72 -7.70
C GLY A 99 -13.32 3.43 -8.43
N GLY A 100 -12.49 2.95 -9.36
CA GLY A 100 -12.68 1.66 -10.02
C GLY A 100 -12.12 0.50 -9.20
N LEU A 101 -12.58 -0.72 -9.47
CA LEU A 101 -12.06 -1.93 -8.83
C LEU A 101 -11.08 -2.67 -9.77
N PRO A 102 -9.78 -2.72 -9.44
CA PRO A 102 -8.83 -3.49 -10.20
C PRO A 102 -9.06 -5.00 -9.99
N GLU A 103 -9.17 -5.77 -11.08
CA GLU A 103 -9.37 -7.24 -11.05
C GLU A 103 -8.08 -8.06 -11.17
N VAL A 104 -6.94 -7.37 -11.11
CA VAL A 104 -5.62 -7.94 -11.37
C VAL A 104 -5.07 -8.72 -10.17
N PHE A 105 -4.02 -9.51 -10.41
CA PHE A 105 -3.11 -10.04 -9.38
C PHE A 105 -3.66 -11.06 -8.39
N GLY A 106 -4.82 -11.66 -8.64
CA GLY A 106 -5.35 -12.65 -7.71
C GLY A 106 -5.82 -12.04 -6.38
N TYR A 107 -5.93 -10.70 -6.31
CA TYR A 107 -6.42 -9.98 -5.14
C TYR A 107 -7.85 -10.38 -4.74
N PRO A 108 -8.80 -10.59 -5.67
CA PRO A 108 -10.13 -11.07 -5.31
C PRO A 108 -10.07 -12.47 -4.64
N GLU A 109 -9.23 -13.37 -5.14
CA GLU A 109 -9.02 -14.70 -4.56
C GLU A 109 -8.33 -14.61 -3.19
N ARG A 110 -7.35 -13.72 -3.05
CA ARG A 110 -6.69 -13.47 -1.77
C ARG A 110 -7.65 -12.90 -0.73
N ALA A 111 -8.52 -11.96 -1.12
CA ALA A 111 -9.57 -11.44 -0.27
C ALA A 111 -10.53 -12.54 0.18
N ARG A 112 -10.99 -13.39 -0.75
CA ARG A 112 -11.87 -14.53 -0.42
C ARG A 112 -11.22 -15.46 0.58
N ALA A 113 -9.98 -15.86 0.35
CA ALA A 113 -9.25 -16.72 1.27
C ALA A 113 -9.08 -16.09 2.66
N LEU A 114 -8.96 -14.77 2.77
CA LEU A 114 -8.91 -14.08 4.07
C LEU A 114 -10.29 -14.00 4.74
N GLU A 115 -11.36 -13.76 3.98
CA GLU A 115 -12.72 -13.76 4.52
C GLU A 115 -13.19 -15.16 4.96
N GLU A 116 -12.79 -16.21 4.25
CA GLU A 116 -13.00 -17.61 4.65
C GLU A 116 -12.30 -17.93 5.99
N LEU A 117 -11.20 -17.24 6.28
CA LEU A 117 -10.51 -17.30 7.58
C LEU A 117 -11.12 -16.36 8.63
N GLY A 118 -12.21 -15.67 8.31
CA GLY A 118 -12.92 -14.75 9.20
C GLY A 118 -12.30 -13.36 9.31
N LEU A 119 -11.36 -12.99 8.43
CA LEU A 119 -10.77 -11.65 8.43
C LEU A 119 -11.57 -10.69 7.56
N THR A 120 -11.90 -9.53 8.12
CA THR A 120 -12.46 -8.39 7.37
C THR A 120 -11.34 -7.45 6.90
N PRO A 121 -11.59 -6.59 5.90
CA PRO A 121 -10.60 -5.60 5.46
C PRO A 121 -10.05 -4.74 6.61
N ARG A 122 -10.93 -4.27 7.51
CA ARG A 122 -10.52 -3.43 8.66
C ARG A 122 -9.68 -4.22 9.67
N ALA A 123 -10.07 -5.45 10.00
CA ALA A 123 -9.29 -6.31 10.91
C ALA A 123 -7.92 -6.64 10.32
N TYR A 124 -7.86 -6.96 9.03
CA TYR A 124 -6.62 -7.20 8.32
C TYR A 124 -5.67 -5.98 8.36
N ARG A 125 -6.21 -4.77 8.13
CA ARG A 125 -5.44 -3.52 8.24
C ARG A 125 -4.81 -3.38 9.62
N GLN A 126 -5.63 -3.52 10.67
CA GLN A 126 -5.17 -3.39 12.06
C GLN A 126 -4.04 -4.38 12.36
N HIS A 127 -4.15 -5.63 11.92
CA HIS A 127 -3.10 -6.62 12.08
C HIS A 127 -1.81 -6.24 11.33
N LYS A 128 -1.92 -5.73 10.11
CA LYS A 128 -0.73 -5.31 9.33
C LYS A 128 -0.05 -4.09 9.92
N GLU A 129 -0.82 -3.12 10.43
CA GLU A 129 -0.27 -1.96 11.12
C GLU A 129 0.39 -2.33 12.45
N ALA A 130 -0.21 -3.24 13.23
CA ALA A 130 0.36 -3.74 14.48
C ALA A 130 1.67 -4.51 14.29
N LEU A 131 1.82 -5.23 13.18
CA LEU A 131 3.05 -5.93 12.82
C LEU A 131 4.12 -5.01 12.19
N CYS A 132 3.90 -3.68 12.21
CA CYS A 132 4.75 -2.69 11.56
C CYS A 132 5.05 -3.04 10.09
N ALA A 133 4.09 -3.66 9.39
CA ALA A 133 4.29 -4.01 8.00
C ALA A 133 4.54 -2.73 7.18
N PRO A 134 5.59 -2.70 6.34
CA PRO A 134 5.93 -1.51 5.58
C PRO A 134 4.79 -1.17 4.62
N THR A 135 4.37 0.09 4.61
CA THR A 135 3.54 0.63 3.53
C THR A 135 4.43 1.03 2.37
N PHE A 136 4.08 0.55 1.19
CA PHE A 136 4.97 0.63 0.03
C PHE A 136 4.59 1.72 -0.97
N SER A 137 5.59 2.31 -1.63
CA SER A 137 5.48 3.04 -2.90
C SER A 137 6.61 2.71 -3.85
N ASP A 138 6.48 3.08 -5.13
CA ASP A 138 7.53 2.89 -6.14
C ASP A 138 8.85 3.57 -5.75
N ALA A 139 8.79 4.66 -4.98
CA ALA A 139 9.98 5.31 -4.42
C ALA A 139 10.76 4.45 -3.41
N ASP A 140 10.15 3.37 -2.89
CA ASP A 140 10.81 2.37 -2.04
C ASP A 140 11.56 1.31 -2.88
N VAL A 141 11.42 1.30 -4.21
CA VAL A 141 12.23 0.47 -5.11
C VAL A 141 13.59 1.14 -5.28
N MET A 142 14.64 0.52 -4.73
CA MET A 142 16.01 0.90 -5.06
C MET A 142 16.26 0.54 -6.53
N HIS A 143 16.22 1.53 -7.43
CA HIS A 143 16.79 1.40 -8.77
C HIS A 143 18.31 1.26 -8.59
N LYS A 144 18.81 0.04 -8.73
CA LYS A 144 20.25 -0.22 -8.86
C LYS A 144 20.71 0.15 -10.25
#